data_AF-A0A3C0XM37-F1
#
_entry.id   AF-A0A3C0XM37-F1
#
_cell.length_a   1.000
_cell.length_b   1.000
_cell.length_c   1.000
_cell.angle_alpha   90.00
_cell.angle_beta   90.00
_cell.angle_gamma   90.00
#
_symmetry.space_group_name_H-M   'P 1'
#
loop_
_entity.id
_entity.type
_entity.pdbx_description
1 polymer ?
#
loop_
_entity_poly.entity_id
_entity_poly.type
_entity_poly.pdbx_seq_one_letter_code
_entity_poly.pdbx_strand_id
1 'polypeptide(L)'
;MTVELQVWHVVIATAVVALVVGIGIGHFALPTASSTPKEITLSVKPSGPTPDQQAAQDSDHALSNVRAAVPGIEAYNADNSAGYTGLTVAQLVAYDTTIEGVEFVGQPTSTSYCVMSTGGSQAWYKQGPGADITTTPCTGP
;
A
#
# COMPACT_ATOMS: atom_id res chain seq x y z
N MET A 1 -7.19 33.11 -52.98
CA MET A 1 -6.61 31.89 -52.38
C MET A 1 -7.35 31.68 -51.07
N THR A 2 -8.20 30.67 -50.99
CA THR A 2 -9.06 30.40 -49.83
C THR A 2 -8.29 29.61 -48.78
N VAL A 3 -8.17 30.16 -47.57
CA VAL A 3 -7.60 29.48 -46.40
C VAL A 3 -8.73 28.90 -45.56
N GLU A 4 -8.97 27.60 -45.69
CA GLU A 4 -9.73 26.86 -44.68
C GLU A 4 -8.86 26.69 -43.43
N LEU A 5 -9.04 27.55 -42.43
CA LEU A 5 -8.54 27.26 -41.09
C LEU A 5 -9.43 26.16 -40.48
N GLN A 6 -8.84 24.99 -40.26
CA GLN A 6 -9.52 23.86 -39.66
C GLN A 6 -10.07 24.22 -38.27
N VAL A 7 -11.39 24.13 -38.14
CA VAL A 7 -12.21 24.47 -36.95
C VAL A 7 -11.66 23.87 -35.64
N TRP A 8 -10.93 22.75 -35.75
CA TRP A 8 -10.28 22.03 -34.65
C TRP A 8 -9.41 22.92 -33.74
N HIS A 9 -8.72 23.93 -34.27
CA HIS A 9 -7.83 24.80 -33.48
C HIS A 9 -8.56 25.90 -32.69
N VAL A 10 -9.77 26.32 -33.11
CA VAL A 10 -10.50 27.41 -32.45
C VAL A 10 -11.13 26.95 -31.13
N VAL A 11 -11.52 25.68 -31.04
CA VAL A 11 -12.09 25.06 -29.82
C VAL A 11 -11.08 25.02 -28.68
N ILE A 12 -9.78 24.86 -28.98
CA ILE A 12 -8.71 24.82 -27.98
C ILE A 12 -8.51 26.19 -27.33
N ALA A 13 -8.65 27.28 -28.09
CA ALA A 13 -8.41 28.63 -27.61
C ALA A 13 -9.48 29.15 -26.62
N THR A 14 -10.74 28.72 -26.74
CA THR A 14 -11.84 29.21 -25.89
C THR A 14 -11.93 28.52 -24.54
N ALA A 15 -11.45 27.27 -24.41
CA ALA A 15 -11.50 26.53 -23.16
C ALA A 15 -10.56 27.08 -22.06
N VAL A 16 -9.46 27.74 -22.44
CA VAL A 16 -8.42 28.21 -21.50
C VAL A 16 -8.84 29.46 -20.71
N VAL A 17 -9.82 30.23 -21.20
CA VAL A 17 -10.18 31.54 -20.61
C VAL A 17 -11.22 31.44 -19.48
N ALA A 18 -11.93 30.32 -19.36
CA ALA A 18 -13.09 30.17 -18.46
C ALA A 18 -12.77 29.70 -17.02
N LEU A 19 -11.53 29.83 -16.55
CA LEU A 19 -11.06 29.26 -15.26
C LEU A 19 -10.52 30.30 -14.26
N VAL A 20 -10.83 31.60 -14.44
CA VAL A 20 -10.19 32.70 -13.67
C VAL A 20 -11.16 33.54 -12.81
N VAL A 21 -12.50 33.40 -12.96
CA VAL A 21 -13.47 34.22 -12.20
C VAL A 21 -14.49 33.34 -11.46
N GLY A 22 -14.13 32.97 -10.23
CA GLY A 22 -14.95 32.09 -9.37
C GLY A 22 -14.72 32.31 -7.87
N ILE A 23 -14.41 33.53 -7.44
CA ILE A 23 -14.23 33.90 -6.02
C ILE A 23 -15.39 34.82 -5.61
N GLY A 24 -16.20 34.42 -4.62
CA GLY A 24 -17.24 35.31 -4.10
C GLY A 24 -18.25 34.73 -3.11
N ILE A 25 -17.89 34.75 -1.81
CA ILE A 25 -18.78 34.94 -0.65
C ILE A 25 -19.87 33.87 -0.39
N GLY A 26 -19.65 33.05 0.64
CA GLY A 26 -20.66 32.17 1.23
C GLY A 26 -20.25 31.69 2.63
N HIS A 27 -20.39 32.55 3.65
CA HIS A 27 -20.18 32.14 5.05
C HIS A 27 -21.30 31.20 5.50
N PHE A 28 -21.05 29.90 5.55
CA PHE A 28 -21.88 28.94 6.28
C PHE A 28 -21.00 28.07 7.17
N ALA A 29 -21.15 28.20 8.48
CA ALA A 29 -20.39 27.44 9.45
C ALA A 29 -20.90 25.99 9.48
N LEU A 30 -20.09 25.07 8.96
CA LEU A 30 -20.23 23.63 9.16
C LEU A 30 -18.99 23.14 9.91
N PRO A 31 -19.13 22.22 10.89
CA PRO A 31 -17.98 21.69 11.61
C PRO A 31 -17.11 20.89 10.65
N THR A 32 -15.84 21.27 10.54
CA THR A 32 -14.86 20.59 9.69
C THR A 32 -14.55 19.21 10.26
N ALA A 33 -15.15 18.16 9.68
CA ALA A 33 -14.63 16.81 9.83
C ALA A 33 -13.21 16.75 9.25
N SER A 34 -12.23 16.38 10.07
CA SER A 34 -10.81 16.41 9.72
C SER A 34 -10.49 15.40 8.62
N SER A 35 -10.29 15.88 7.39
CA SER A 35 -9.68 15.12 6.29
C SER A 35 -8.27 15.63 6.02
N THR A 36 -7.28 14.77 6.19
CA THR A 36 -5.86 15.10 6.01
C THR A 36 -5.36 14.64 4.64
N PRO A 37 -5.11 15.54 3.69
CA PRO A 37 -4.11 15.25 2.65
C PRO A 37 -3.22 16.44 2.23
N LYS A 38 -1.90 16.19 2.31
CA LYS A 38 -0.86 16.53 1.30
C LYS A 38 -0.60 18.01 0.92
N GLU A 39 0.52 18.54 1.45
CA GLU A 39 1.37 19.63 0.88
C GLU A 39 0.78 21.08 0.92
N ILE A 40 1.53 22.20 1.00
CA ILE A 40 2.97 22.47 1.24
C ILE A 40 3.17 23.91 1.83
N THR A 41 4.17 24.13 2.71
CA THR A 41 4.94 25.40 2.87
C THR A 41 6.17 25.15 3.75
N LEU A 42 7.36 25.60 3.32
CA LEU A 42 8.63 25.34 4.00
C LEU A 42 8.81 26.21 5.26
N SER A 43 8.57 25.65 6.44
CA SER A 43 9.38 25.93 7.66
C SER A 43 9.17 24.90 8.78
N VAL A 44 9.02 23.61 8.42
CA VAL A 44 9.22 22.54 9.41
C VAL A 44 10.73 22.35 9.53
N LYS A 45 11.32 22.85 10.61
CA LYS A 45 12.68 22.45 11.03
C LYS A 45 12.63 20.92 11.21
N PRO A 46 13.36 20.12 10.41
CA PRO A 46 13.22 18.66 10.45
C PRO A 46 13.93 18.11 11.69
N SER A 47 13.27 18.24 12.84
CA SER A 47 13.25 17.15 13.79
C SER A 47 12.61 15.98 13.04
N GLY A 48 13.35 14.88 12.84
CA GLY A 48 12.78 13.67 12.24
C GLY A 48 11.63 13.12 13.09
N PRO A 49 10.94 12.06 12.62
CA PRO A 49 10.04 11.31 13.51
C PRO A 49 10.77 10.98 14.80
N THR A 50 10.12 11.13 15.95
CA THR A 50 10.72 10.67 17.21
C THR A 50 10.96 9.15 17.11
N PRO A 51 11.91 8.58 17.87
CA PRO A 51 12.16 7.14 17.84
C PRO A 51 10.89 6.29 18.00
N ASP A 52 9.95 6.75 18.83
CA ASP A 52 8.65 6.11 19.04
C ASP A 52 7.74 6.18 17.81
N GLN A 53 7.75 7.30 17.08
CA GLN A 53 6.99 7.45 15.83
C GLN A 53 7.59 6.58 14.71
N GLN A 54 8.92 6.51 14.61
CA GLN A 54 9.59 5.66 13.62
C GLN A 54 9.28 4.19 13.88
N ALA A 55 9.38 3.71 15.13
CA ALA A 55 9.07 2.32 15.47
C ALA A 55 7.62 1.94 15.18
N ALA A 56 6.67 2.86 15.35
CA ALA A 56 5.27 2.66 14.96
C ALA A 56 5.11 2.55 13.44
N GLN A 57 5.74 3.45 12.67
CA GLN A 57 5.74 3.39 11.21
C GLN A 57 6.36 2.08 10.69
N ASP A 58 7.48 1.64 11.27
CA ASP A 58 8.13 0.39 10.90
C ASP A 58 7.22 -0.82 11.14
N SER A 59 6.48 -0.84 12.27
CA SER A 59 5.46 -1.85 12.55
C SER A 59 4.31 -1.84 11.52
N ASP A 60 3.86 -0.67 11.08
CA ASP A 60 2.82 -0.54 10.04
C ASP A 60 3.33 -1.02 8.67
N HIS A 61 4.61 -0.80 8.36
CA HIS A 61 5.27 -1.38 7.18
C HIS A 61 5.31 -2.92 7.27
N ALA A 62 5.70 -3.48 8.41
CA ALA A 62 5.71 -4.93 8.60
C ALA A 62 4.32 -5.58 8.47
N LEU A 63 3.28 -4.95 9.03
CA LEU A 63 1.89 -5.37 8.83
C LEU A 63 1.48 -5.32 7.34
N SER A 64 1.93 -4.29 6.63
CA SER A 64 1.66 -4.11 5.19
C SER A 64 2.36 -5.18 4.34
N ASN A 65 3.60 -5.53 4.67
CA ASN A 65 4.36 -6.59 4.01
C ASN A 65 3.67 -7.96 4.15
N VAL A 66 3.19 -8.31 5.35
CA VAL A 66 2.41 -9.54 5.57
C VAL A 66 1.11 -9.53 4.74
N ARG A 67 0.41 -8.39 4.65
CA ARG A 67 -0.80 -8.26 3.82
C ARG A 67 -0.50 -8.40 2.32
N ALA A 68 0.60 -7.83 1.84
CA ALA A 68 1.02 -7.90 0.44
C ALA A 68 1.46 -9.32 0.04
N ALA A 69 2.07 -10.08 0.95
CA ALA A 69 2.49 -11.46 0.68
C ALA A 69 1.31 -12.44 0.47
N VAL A 70 0.19 -12.24 1.17
CA VAL A 70 -0.95 -13.19 1.15
C VAL A 70 -1.48 -13.47 -0.27
N PRO A 71 -1.82 -12.48 -1.11
CA PRO A 71 -2.25 -12.75 -2.49
C PRO A 71 -1.28 -13.63 -3.29
N GLY A 72 0.03 -13.41 -3.17
CA GLY A 72 1.05 -14.24 -3.84
C GLY A 72 1.14 -15.66 -3.27
N ILE A 73 0.95 -15.82 -1.96
CA ILE A 73 0.93 -17.13 -1.28
C ILE A 73 -0.29 -17.96 -1.74
N GLU A 74 -1.47 -17.34 -1.77
CA GLU A 74 -2.69 -18.02 -2.22
C GLU A 74 -2.65 -18.32 -3.74
N ALA A 75 -2.02 -17.46 -4.55
CA ALA A 75 -1.79 -17.72 -5.98
C ALA A 75 -0.84 -18.91 -6.21
N TYR A 76 0.28 -18.99 -5.49
CA TYR A 76 1.17 -20.16 -5.53
C TYR A 76 0.41 -21.47 -5.22
N ASN A 77 -0.42 -21.46 -4.18
CA ASN A 77 -1.23 -22.61 -3.78
C ASN A 77 -2.30 -22.98 -4.81
N ALA A 78 -2.85 -22.01 -5.56
CA ALA A 78 -3.79 -22.27 -6.64
C ALA A 78 -3.12 -22.96 -7.85
N ASP A 79 -1.86 -22.62 -8.15
CA ASP A 79 -1.10 -23.18 -9.27
C ASP A 79 -0.41 -24.52 -8.94
N ASN A 80 -0.15 -24.81 -7.65
CA ASN A 80 0.64 -25.97 -7.23
C ASN A 80 -0.22 -27.06 -6.58
N SER A 81 -0.24 -28.25 -7.19
CA SER A 81 -0.98 -29.42 -6.69
C SER A 81 -0.45 -29.98 -5.35
N ALA A 82 0.71 -29.53 -4.88
CA ALA A 82 1.29 -29.86 -3.58
C ALA A 82 0.87 -28.88 -2.45
N GLY A 83 -0.03 -27.94 -2.73
CA GLY A 83 -0.41 -26.85 -1.84
C GLY A 83 0.73 -25.85 -1.63
N TYR A 84 0.92 -25.34 -0.42
CA TYR A 84 2.06 -24.45 -0.09
C TYR A 84 3.41 -25.19 0.03
N THR A 85 3.47 -26.52 -0.17
CA THR A 85 4.71 -27.30 0.02
C THR A 85 5.84 -26.79 -0.87
N GLY A 86 6.97 -26.43 -0.25
CA GLY A 86 8.15 -25.93 -0.98
C GLY A 86 8.05 -24.46 -1.39
N LEU A 87 7.07 -23.71 -0.87
CA LEU A 87 6.94 -22.27 -1.05
C LEU A 87 8.07 -21.50 -0.34
N THR A 88 8.63 -20.53 -1.07
CA THR A 88 9.71 -19.64 -0.64
C THR A 88 9.41 -18.20 -1.07
N VAL A 89 10.04 -17.23 -0.40
CA VAL A 89 9.89 -15.80 -0.74
C VAL A 89 10.34 -15.53 -2.19
N ALA A 90 11.34 -16.25 -2.70
CA ALA A 90 11.79 -16.12 -4.08
C ALA A 90 10.73 -16.54 -5.11
N GLN A 91 9.88 -17.52 -4.80
CA GLN A 91 8.73 -17.87 -5.64
C GLN A 91 7.63 -16.80 -5.54
N LEU A 92 7.37 -16.22 -4.36
CA LEU A 92 6.40 -15.13 -4.22
C LEU A 92 6.75 -13.92 -5.11
N VAL A 93 8.04 -13.56 -5.20
CA VAL A 93 8.53 -12.48 -6.06
C VAL A 93 8.30 -12.75 -7.55
N ALA A 94 8.09 -14.01 -7.96
CA ALA A 94 7.69 -14.35 -9.34
C ALA A 94 6.18 -14.14 -9.60
N TYR A 95 5.35 -14.08 -8.55
CA TYR A 95 3.92 -13.73 -8.63
C TYR A 95 3.71 -12.21 -8.50
N ASP A 96 4.38 -11.59 -7.53
CA ASP A 96 4.34 -10.15 -7.30
C ASP A 96 5.74 -9.66 -6.89
N THR A 97 6.36 -8.89 -7.79
CA THR A 97 7.70 -8.34 -7.61
C THR A 97 7.80 -7.27 -6.52
N THR A 98 6.67 -6.84 -5.94
CA THR A 98 6.63 -5.87 -4.83
C THR A 98 6.63 -6.52 -3.46
N ILE A 99 6.57 -7.87 -3.37
CA ILE A 99 6.68 -8.59 -2.11
C ILE A 99 8.12 -8.51 -1.59
N GLU A 100 8.30 -7.80 -0.48
CA GLU A 100 9.56 -7.68 0.26
C GLU A 100 9.36 -7.75 1.77
N GLY A 101 10.45 -7.87 2.53
CA GLY A 101 10.42 -7.78 3.99
C GLY A 101 9.65 -8.88 4.73
N VAL A 102 9.37 -10.01 4.08
CA VAL A 102 8.69 -11.18 4.67
C VAL A 102 9.59 -12.40 4.75
N GLU A 103 9.31 -13.28 5.71
CA GLU A 103 9.93 -14.61 5.85
C GLU A 103 8.90 -15.66 6.29
N PHE A 104 9.23 -16.95 6.11
CA PHE A 104 8.37 -18.06 6.54
C PHE A 104 8.88 -18.67 7.85
N VAL A 105 7.97 -18.87 8.81
CA VAL A 105 8.26 -19.59 10.06
C VAL A 105 8.10 -21.09 9.81
N GLY A 106 9.23 -21.81 9.80
CA GLY A 106 9.26 -23.23 9.47
C GLY A 106 9.20 -23.49 7.97
N GLN A 107 8.73 -24.67 7.57
CA GLN A 107 8.56 -25.03 6.16
C GLN A 107 7.07 -25.11 5.85
N PRO A 108 6.55 -24.29 4.91
CA PRO A 108 5.17 -24.40 4.44
C PRO A 108 4.81 -25.82 4.02
N THR A 109 3.59 -26.22 4.35
CA THR A 109 3.04 -27.58 4.18
C THR A 109 1.98 -27.59 3.09
N SER A 110 1.39 -28.75 2.80
CA SER A 110 0.29 -28.83 1.82
C SER A 110 -0.99 -28.11 2.26
N THR A 111 -1.15 -27.75 3.53
CA THR A 111 -2.39 -27.14 4.06
C THR A 111 -2.20 -25.85 4.85
N SER A 112 -0.97 -25.50 5.24
CA SER A 112 -0.69 -24.33 6.06
C SER A 112 0.70 -23.73 5.78
N TYR A 113 0.80 -22.43 6.00
CA TYR A 113 2.03 -21.64 6.02
C TYR A 113 2.01 -20.70 7.23
N CYS A 114 3.17 -20.32 7.76
CA CYS A 114 3.25 -19.11 8.57
C CYS A 114 4.18 -18.11 7.90
N VAL A 115 3.66 -16.96 7.49
CA VAL A 115 4.44 -15.83 7.00
C VAL A 115 4.52 -14.76 8.08
N MET A 116 5.68 -14.13 8.23
CA MET A 116 5.90 -13.04 9.18
C MET A 116 6.69 -11.88 8.57
N SER A 117 6.62 -10.73 9.22
CA SER A 117 7.46 -9.56 8.98
C SER A 117 7.77 -8.86 10.31
N THR A 118 8.90 -8.18 10.37
CA THR A 118 9.36 -7.44 11.57
C THR A 118 9.59 -5.97 11.25
N GLY A 119 9.21 -5.09 12.17
CA GLY A 119 9.33 -3.64 12.02
C GLY A 119 9.39 -2.96 13.38
N GLY A 120 10.43 -2.16 13.60
CA GLY A 120 10.70 -1.56 14.90
C GLY A 120 10.90 -2.65 15.96
N SER A 121 10.06 -2.63 17.01
CA SER A 121 10.02 -3.65 18.07
C SER A 121 8.91 -4.69 17.90
N GLN A 122 8.14 -4.65 16.80
CA GLN A 122 6.96 -5.49 16.60
C GLN A 122 7.17 -6.47 15.44
N ALA A 123 6.65 -7.69 15.62
CA ALA A 123 6.49 -8.67 14.56
C ALA A 123 5.00 -8.92 14.27
N TRP A 124 4.67 -9.17 13.01
CA TRP A 124 3.34 -9.53 12.54
C TRP A 124 3.38 -10.89 11.86
N TYR A 125 2.35 -11.70 12.07
CA TYR A 125 2.27 -13.10 11.68
C TYR A 125 0.92 -13.42 11.05
N LYS A 126 0.90 -14.30 10.05
CA LYS A 126 -0.33 -14.94 9.55
C LYS A 126 -0.13 -16.46 9.46
N GLN A 127 -0.87 -17.19 10.29
CA GLN A 127 -0.81 -18.66 10.39
C GLN A 127 -1.88 -19.31 9.49
N GLY A 128 -1.55 -19.43 8.21
CA GLY A 128 -2.33 -20.12 7.20
C GLY A 128 -3.44 -19.27 6.58
N PRO A 129 -4.15 -19.81 5.58
CA PRO A 129 -5.10 -19.05 4.76
C PRO A 129 -6.26 -18.46 5.57
N GLY A 130 -6.81 -19.23 6.52
CA GLY A 130 -8.01 -18.86 7.29
C GLY A 130 -7.78 -18.03 8.56
N ALA A 131 -6.54 -17.80 8.99
CA ALA A 131 -6.27 -17.04 10.22
C ALA A 131 -6.18 -15.52 10.00
N ASP A 132 -6.46 -14.76 11.05
CA ASP A 132 -6.18 -13.32 11.11
C ASP A 132 -4.67 -13.03 11.12
N ILE A 133 -4.30 -11.79 10.77
CA ILE A 133 -2.94 -11.28 10.98
C ILE A 133 -2.84 -10.80 12.43
N THR A 134 -1.88 -11.33 13.19
CA THR A 134 -1.73 -11.02 14.63
C THR A 134 -0.27 -10.71 14.99
N THR A 135 -0.06 -10.20 16.20
CA THR A 135 1.26 -10.02 16.80
C THR A 135 1.74 -11.24 17.61
N THR A 136 0.92 -12.28 17.70
CA THR A 136 1.26 -13.55 18.36
C THR A 136 2.08 -14.43 17.41
N PRO A 137 3.28 -14.89 17.79
CA PRO A 137 4.06 -15.79 16.96
C PRO A 137 3.32 -17.09 16.64
N CYS A 138 3.46 -17.57 15.40
CA CYS A 138 2.94 -18.86 14.99
C CYS A 138 3.57 -20.00 15.78
N THR A 139 2.79 -21.06 16.05
CA THR A 139 3.28 -22.30 16.69
C THR A 139 3.92 -23.28 15.72
N GLY A 140 3.89 -22.99 14.41
CA GLY A 140 4.43 -23.79 13.32
C GLY A 140 4.06 -23.17 11.97
N PRO A 141 4.36 -23.86 10.85
CA PRO A 141 3.79 -23.54 9.55
C PRO A 141 2.28 -23.80 9.53
#